data_AF-A0A9D3XPT5-F1
#
_entry.id   AF-A0A9D3XPT5-F1
#
_cell.length_a   1.000
_cell.length_b   1.000
_cell.length_c   1.000
_cell.angle_alpha   90.00
_cell.angle_beta   90.00
_cell.angle_gamma   90.00
#
_symmetry.space_group_name_H-M   'P 1'
#
loop_
_entity.id
_entity.type
_entity.pdbx_description
1 polymer ?
#
loop_
_entity_poly.entity_id
_entity_poly.type
_entity_poly.pdbx_seq_one_letter_code
_entity_poly.pdbx_strand_id
1 'polypeptide(L)'
;MLGFMSAVIMAEFPFVVSSKGYSAGGCDDMGASPLSRLLVPAVCRKVSWSTTEGGSVRIPLHTVETSFHVYRLDGSASRWEEILVSLNGISQPPHISFAEKISVSSRGFEVQHMSRGAEGSYQVVSMVTGECVAHIDLAVLEPTPSPSVRGAPPQGEGDLTENEKGGPLSDAARIALVVAVVIALQFFLLLLAHPRKEIQ
;
A
#
# COMPACT_ATOMS: atom_id res chain seq x y z
N MET A 1 13.67 5.89 41.96
CA MET A 1 13.29 7.29 42.29
C MET A 1 14.06 8.21 41.36
N LEU A 2 13.33 9.05 40.60
CA LEU A 2 13.75 10.19 39.76
C LEU A 2 14.75 9.91 38.61
N GLY A 3 14.60 10.44 37.39
CA GLY A 3 13.62 11.40 36.88
C GLY A 3 13.73 11.53 35.36
N PHE A 4 12.58 11.75 34.72
CA PHE A 4 12.43 12.17 33.33
C PHE A 4 12.81 13.66 33.20
N MET A 5 13.52 14.04 32.15
CA MET A 5 13.29 15.30 31.42
C MET A 5 13.90 15.16 30.01
N SER A 6 13.04 14.95 29.00
CA SER A 6 13.35 15.26 27.61
C SER A 6 12.80 16.66 27.32
N ALA A 7 13.70 17.60 27.02
CA ALA A 7 13.35 18.90 26.47
C ALA A 7 13.30 18.77 24.94
N VAL A 8 12.11 18.94 24.36
CA VAL A 8 11.93 19.12 22.91
C VAL A 8 12.08 20.61 22.63
N ILE A 9 13.15 20.97 21.92
CA ILE A 9 13.34 22.31 21.36
C ILE A 9 12.57 22.34 20.05
N MET A 10 11.39 22.97 20.03
CA MET A 10 10.72 23.36 18.78
C MET A 10 11.41 24.63 18.28
N ALA A 11 12.22 24.50 17.22
CA ALA A 11 12.74 25.63 16.49
C ALA A 11 11.65 26.15 15.54
N GLU A 12 11.18 27.36 15.81
CA GLU A 12 10.39 28.18 14.90
C GLU A 12 11.21 28.43 13.62
N PHE A 13 10.65 28.10 12.45
CA PHE A 13 11.16 28.58 11.16
C PHE A 13 10.16 29.60 10.59
N PRO A 14 10.63 30.75 10.09
CA PRO A 14 9.77 31.83 9.64
C PRO A 14 9.18 31.51 8.26
N PHE A 15 7.85 31.56 8.17
CA PHE A 15 7.12 31.62 6.91
C PHE A 15 7.46 32.94 6.19
N VAL A 16 8.14 32.86 5.05
CA VAL A 16 8.24 33.98 4.12
C VAL A 16 6.96 34.02 3.28
N VAL A 17 6.05 34.92 3.64
CA VAL A 17 4.82 35.21 2.89
C VAL A 17 5.17 36.11 1.71
N SER A 18 5.16 35.56 0.49
CA SER A 18 5.17 36.35 -0.74
C SER A 18 3.74 36.82 -1.02
N SER A 19 3.44 38.06 -0.66
CA SER A 19 2.13 38.69 -0.86
C SER A 19 2.14 39.46 -2.19
N LYS A 20 1.44 38.92 -3.20
CA LYS A 20 0.97 39.69 -4.36
C LYS A 20 -0.49 40.06 -4.10
N GLY A 21 -0.71 41.32 -3.78
CA GLY A 21 -2.02 41.85 -3.40
C GLY A 21 -3.02 41.88 -4.56
N TYR A 22 -4.27 41.55 -4.25
CA TYR A 22 -5.47 42.06 -4.90
C TYR A 22 -6.57 42.24 -3.85
N SER A 23 -7.39 43.25 -4.10
CA SER A 23 -8.19 43.99 -3.13
C SER A 23 -9.59 43.41 -2.86
N ALA A 24 -10.02 43.57 -1.60
CA ALA A 24 -11.36 43.79 -1.05
C ALA A 24 -12.57 42.92 -1.48
N GLY A 25 -13.14 42.22 -0.49
CA GLY A 25 -14.51 41.70 -0.51
C GLY A 25 -14.75 40.74 0.66
N GLY A 26 -15.04 41.28 1.86
CA GLY A 26 -15.39 40.50 3.03
C GLY A 26 -16.88 40.13 3.09
N CYS A 27 -17.17 38.97 3.66
CA CYS A 27 -18.27 38.69 4.60
C CYS A 27 -17.93 37.38 5.34
N ASP A 28 -17.92 37.47 6.65
CA ASP A 28 -17.75 36.39 7.62
C ASP A 28 -18.86 35.34 7.51
N ASP A 29 -18.51 34.05 7.52
CA ASP A 29 -19.30 33.03 8.23
C ASP A 29 -18.45 31.79 8.58
N MET A 30 -18.79 31.20 9.72
CA MET A 30 -17.96 30.39 10.61
C MET A 30 -17.80 28.93 10.17
N GLY A 31 -16.66 28.34 10.56
CA GLY A 31 -16.62 26.94 10.98
C GLY A 31 -16.44 25.89 9.88
N ALA A 32 -15.29 25.92 9.19
CA ALA A 32 -14.76 24.72 8.55
C ALA A 32 -13.34 24.47 9.07
N SER A 33 -13.14 23.32 9.73
CA SER A 33 -11.85 22.83 10.18
C SER A 33 -10.78 22.93 9.07
N PRO A 34 -9.51 23.27 9.36
CA PRO A 34 -8.50 23.57 8.34
C PRO A 34 -8.08 22.37 7.48
N LEU A 35 -8.53 21.16 7.80
CA LEU A 35 -8.12 19.91 7.14
C LEU A 35 -9.00 19.50 5.94
N SER A 36 -10.11 20.18 5.68
CA SER A 36 -11.06 19.76 4.63
C SER A 36 -10.82 20.40 3.26
N ARG A 37 -9.78 21.22 3.12
CA ARG A 37 -9.40 21.87 1.86
C ARG A 37 -7.92 21.64 1.57
N LEU A 38 -7.50 20.38 1.52
CA LEU A 38 -6.27 20.02 0.80
C LEU A 38 -6.48 20.41 -0.67
N LEU A 39 -6.07 21.64 -0.96
CA LEU A 39 -6.03 22.25 -2.27
C LEU A 39 -5.22 21.31 -3.16
N VAL A 40 -5.91 20.68 -4.11
CA VAL A 40 -5.29 20.00 -5.25
C VAL A 40 -4.36 21.02 -5.91
N PRO A 41 -3.03 20.81 -5.92
CA PRO A 41 -2.13 21.65 -6.69
C PRO A 41 -2.55 21.59 -8.16
N ALA A 42 -2.62 22.76 -8.78
CA ALA A 42 -3.00 22.93 -10.17
C ALA A 42 -2.06 22.12 -11.08
N VAL A 43 -2.64 21.20 -11.86
CA VAL A 43 -1.99 20.29 -12.82
C VAL A 43 -1.31 19.07 -12.16
N CYS A 44 -2.05 17.96 -12.09
CA CYS A 44 -1.49 16.66 -11.76
C CYS A 44 -1.38 15.79 -13.02
N ARG A 45 -0.27 15.06 -13.17
CA ARG A 45 -0.12 14.09 -14.26
C ARG A 45 -1.16 12.99 -14.13
N LYS A 46 -2.05 12.87 -15.10
CA LYS A 46 -3.06 11.81 -15.14
C LYS A 46 -2.51 10.56 -15.81
N VAL A 47 -2.77 9.40 -15.21
CA VAL A 47 -2.40 8.09 -15.72
C VAL A 47 -3.58 7.14 -15.51
N SER A 48 -3.91 6.33 -16.50
CA SER A 48 -4.93 5.29 -16.38
C SER A 48 -4.29 3.94 -16.70
N TRP A 49 -4.63 2.92 -15.92
CA TRP A 49 -4.11 1.57 -16.12
C TRP A 49 -5.19 0.52 -15.84
N SER A 50 -5.19 -0.55 -16.64
CA SER A 50 -6.08 -1.68 -16.45
C SER A 50 -5.29 -2.99 -16.43
N THR A 51 -5.64 -3.92 -15.55
CA THR A 51 -5.04 -5.26 -15.51
C THR A 51 -6.09 -6.31 -15.15
N THR A 52 -5.80 -7.60 -15.34
CA THR A 52 -6.69 -8.67 -14.90
C THR A 52 -6.61 -8.89 -13.39
N GLU A 53 -7.63 -9.51 -12.82
CA GLU A 53 -7.62 -9.91 -11.41
C GLU A 53 -6.43 -10.81 -11.08
N GLY A 54 -5.81 -10.60 -9.91
CA GLY A 54 -4.54 -11.23 -9.50
C GLY A 54 -3.29 -10.64 -10.16
N GLY A 55 -3.44 -9.75 -11.14
CA GLY A 55 -2.35 -9.09 -11.85
C GLY A 55 -1.55 -8.12 -10.98
N SER A 56 -0.52 -7.51 -11.57
CA SER A 56 0.28 -6.46 -10.93
C SER A 56 0.42 -5.25 -11.84
N VAL A 57 0.46 -4.07 -11.26
CA VAL A 57 0.58 -2.78 -11.95
C VAL A 57 1.79 -2.04 -11.41
N ARG A 58 2.57 -1.42 -12.30
CA ARG A 58 3.70 -0.56 -11.96
C ARG A 58 3.67 0.70 -12.81
N ILE A 59 3.46 1.85 -12.17
CA ILE A 59 3.34 3.15 -12.82
C ILE A 59 4.55 4.01 -12.43
N PRO A 60 5.43 4.35 -13.39
CA PRO A 60 6.57 5.23 -13.13
C PRO A 60 6.12 6.64 -12.76
N LEU A 61 6.64 7.20 -11.66
CA LEU A 61 6.27 8.54 -11.18
C LEU A 61 7.15 9.67 -11.75
N HIS A 62 8.29 9.36 -12.37
CA HIS A 62 9.25 10.33 -12.94
C HIS A 62 9.61 11.48 -11.99
N THR A 63 9.88 11.15 -10.72
CA THR A 63 10.28 12.11 -9.69
C THR A 63 11.56 11.62 -8.99
N VAL A 64 12.35 12.56 -8.48
CA VAL A 64 13.53 12.28 -7.66
C VAL A 64 13.19 12.16 -6.16
N GLU A 65 11.95 12.43 -5.80
CA GLU A 65 11.49 12.40 -4.42
C GLU A 65 11.42 10.98 -3.87
N THR A 66 11.60 10.87 -2.56
CA THR A 66 11.59 9.58 -1.86
C THR A 66 10.50 9.49 -0.81
N SER A 67 9.77 10.56 -0.53
CA SER A 67 8.74 10.61 0.51
C SER A 67 7.41 11.09 -0.07
N PHE A 68 6.35 10.31 0.14
CA PHE A 68 5.06 10.47 -0.54
C PHE A 68 3.89 10.21 0.40
N HIS A 69 2.82 10.99 0.22
CA HIS A 69 1.48 10.61 0.64
C HIS A 69 0.75 9.97 -0.54
N VAL A 70 -0.01 8.91 -0.26
CA VAL A 70 -0.91 8.28 -1.23
C VAL A 70 -2.33 8.35 -0.70
N TYR A 71 -3.19 8.96 -1.49
CA TYR A 71 -4.62 9.07 -1.22
C TYR A 71 -5.42 8.20 -2.18
N ARG A 72 -6.56 7.72 -1.72
CA ARG A 72 -7.58 7.07 -2.54
C ARG A 72 -8.87 7.89 -2.46
N LEU A 73 -9.56 8.03 -3.58
CA LEU A 73 -10.88 8.66 -3.60
C LEU A 73 -11.90 7.68 -3.01
N ASP A 74 -12.49 8.04 -1.89
CA ASP A 74 -13.63 7.32 -1.30
C ASP A 74 -14.88 7.61 -2.16
N GLY A 75 -15.33 6.58 -2.89
CA GLY A 75 -16.49 6.67 -3.76
C GLY A 75 -17.81 6.97 -3.03
N SER A 76 -17.88 6.72 -1.72
CA SER A 76 -19.09 6.98 -0.93
C SER A 76 -19.18 8.42 -0.44
N ALA A 77 -18.04 9.00 -0.06
CA ALA A 77 -17.97 10.33 0.56
C ALA A 77 -17.38 11.41 -0.37
N SER A 78 -16.98 11.05 -1.60
CA SER A 78 -16.35 11.96 -2.57
C SER A 78 -15.16 12.73 -1.99
N ARG A 79 -14.41 12.08 -1.08
CA ARG A 79 -13.27 12.67 -0.36
C ARG A 79 -12.02 11.83 -0.56
N TRP A 80 -10.86 12.47 -0.52
CA TRP A 80 -9.58 11.79 -0.54
C TRP A 80 -9.24 11.27 0.86
N GLU A 81 -8.95 9.98 0.97
CA GLU A 81 -8.53 9.32 2.20
C GLU A 81 -7.07 8.89 2.06
N GLU A 82 -6.25 9.21 3.05
CA GLU A 82 -4.85 8.76 3.07
C GLU A 82 -4.81 7.26 3.34
N ILE A 83 -4.24 6.52 2.40
CA ILE A 83 -4.14 5.07 2.50
C ILE A 83 -2.71 4.63 2.81
N LEU A 84 -1.70 5.38 2.38
CA LEU A 84 -0.30 4.98 2.54
C LEU A 84 0.61 6.20 2.63
N VAL A 85 1.59 6.12 3.52
CA VAL A 85 2.69 7.08 3.61
C VAL A 85 3.99 6.35 3.31
N SER A 86 4.84 6.91 2.46
CA SER A 86 6.21 6.45 2.28
C SER A 86 7.18 7.51 2.76
N LEU A 87 8.12 7.10 3.61
CA LEU A 87 9.19 7.94 4.10
C LEU A 87 10.52 7.38 3.59
N ASN A 88 11.27 8.18 2.84
CA ASN A 88 12.59 7.82 2.31
C ASN A 88 12.59 6.48 1.55
N GLY A 89 11.53 6.20 0.78
CA GLY A 89 11.36 4.99 -0.03
C GLY A 89 10.87 3.77 0.74
N ILE A 90 10.63 3.90 2.05
CA ILE A 90 10.05 2.84 2.88
C ILE A 90 8.56 3.13 3.01
N SER A 91 7.71 2.23 2.49
CA SER A 91 6.26 2.35 2.67
C SER A 91 5.89 1.93 4.09
N GLN A 92 5.18 2.80 4.80
CA GLN A 92 4.57 2.47 6.08
C GLN A 92 3.33 1.61 5.85
N PRO A 93 3.00 0.71 6.79
CA PRO A 93 1.78 -0.06 6.69
C PRO A 93 0.58 0.88 6.63
N PRO A 94 -0.38 0.63 5.73
CA PRO A 94 -1.54 1.48 5.56
C PRO A 94 -2.39 1.48 6.84
N HIS A 95 -3.06 2.61 7.14
CA HIS A 95 -4.02 2.68 8.25
C HIS A 95 -5.23 1.75 8.03
N ILE A 96 -5.50 1.41 6.78
CA ILE A 96 -6.56 0.50 6.34
C ILE A 96 -5.90 -0.72 5.71
N SER A 97 -6.24 -1.92 6.20
CA SER A 97 -5.71 -3.16 5.63
C SER A 97 -6.34 -3.41 4.26
N PHE A 98 -5.52 -3.35 3.21
CA PHE A 98 -5.88 -3.81 1.87
C PHE A 98 -5.48 -5.28 1.72
N ALA A 99 -6.26 -6.04 0.95
CA ALA A 99 -5.87 -7.40 0.57
C ALA A 99 -4.68 -7.35 -0.41
N GLU A 100 -4.60 -6.26 -1.18
CA GLU A 100 -3.58 -5.96 -2.15
C GLU A 100 -2.36 -5.34 -1.49
N LYS A 101 -1.18 -5.61 -2.07
CA LYS A 101 0.06 -5.00 -1.64
C LYS A 101 0.30 -3.73 -2.45
N ILE A 102 0.02 -2.59 -1.84
CA ILE A 102 0.27 -1.26 -2.42
C ILE A 102 1.60 -0.74 -1.88
N SER A 103 2.43 -0.16 -2.75
CA SER A 103 3.67 0.52 -2.35
C SER A 103 3.98 1.69 -3.28
N VAL A 104 4.73 2.65 -2.76
CA VAL A 104 5.17 3.82 -3.53
C VAL A 104 6.64 4.11 -3.22
N SER A 105 7.38 4.51 -4.25
CA SER A 105 8.77 4.96 -4.15
C SER A 105 9.12 5.88 -5.32
N SER A 106 10.33 6.43 -5.34
CA SER A 106 10.86 7.16 -6.50
C SER A 106 10.80 6.35 -7.80
N ARG A 107 10.83 5.02 -7.71
CA ARG A 107 10.75 4.12 -8.88
C ARG A 107 9.35 4.00 -9.45
N GLY A 108 8.32 4.31 -8.67
CA GLY A 108 6.94 4.18 -9.11
C GLY A 108 5.95 3.87 -8.01
N PHE A 109 4.69 3.90 -8.41
CA PHE A 109 3.55 3.38 -7.68
C PHE A 109 3.28 1.94 -8.14
N GLU A 110 3.16 1.02 -7.19
CA GLU A 110 3.04 -0.42 -7.45
C GLU A 110 1.87 -1.02 -6.67
N VAL A 111 1.07 -1.82 -7.36
CA VAL A 111 -0.02 -2.62 -6.77
C VAL A 111 0.15 -4.06 -7.21
N GLN A 112 0.23 -4.99 -6.26
CA GLN A 112 0.33 -6.42 -6.51
C GLN A 112 -0.93 -7.15 -6.07
N HIS A 113 -1.25 -8.24 -6.78
CA HIS A 113 -2.45 -9.04 -6.58
C HIS A 113 -3.72 -8.19 -6.72
N MET A 114 -3.82 -7.44 -7.81
CA MET A 114 -4.92 -6.53 -8.09
C MET A 114 -6.27 -7.25 -7.94
N SER A 115 -7.20 -6.68 -7.17
CA SER A 115 -8.58 -7.15 -7.07
C SER A 115 -9.56 -6.01 -7.33
N ARG A 116 -10.85 -6.32 -7.47
CA ARG A 116 -11.91 -5.31 -7.59
C ARG A 116 -11.90 -4.30 -6.43
N GLY A 117 -11.44 -4.72 -5.25
CA GLY A 117 -11.30 -3.85 -4.08
C GLY A 117 -10.28 -2.72 -4.24
N ALA A 118 -9.29 -2.89 -5.13
CA ALA A 118 -8.27 -1.90 -5.45
C ALA A 118 -8.60 -1.04 -6.68
N GLU A 119 -9.80 -1.18 -7.27
CA GLU A 119 -10.25 -0.27 -8.32
C GLU A 119 -10.51 1.14 -7.78
N GLY A 120 -10.32 2.13 -8.64
CA GLY A 120 -10.67 3.52 -8.36
C GLY A 120 -9.53 4.50 -8.62
N SER A 121 -9.73 5.71 -8.11
CA SER A 121 -8.81 6.84 -8.33
C SER A 121 -7.88 7.03 -7.13
N TYR A 122 -6.61 7.24 -7.43
CA TYR A 122 -5.51 7.41 -6.48
C TYR A 122 -4.76 8.70 -6.76
N GLN A 123 -4.25 9.34 -5.72
CA GLN A 123 -3.41 10.52 -5.82
C GLN A 123 -2.11 10.31 -5.07
N VAL A 124 -0.99 10.54 -5.74
CA VAL A 124 0.35 10.53 -5.14
C VAL A 124 0.82 11.96 -5.00
N VAL A 125 1.14 12.36 -3.78
CA VAL A 125 1.54 13.73 -3.42
C VAL A 125 2.92 13.70 -2.78
N SER A 126 3.77 14.62 -3.19
CA SER A 126 5.08 14.84 -2.57
C SER A 126 4.92 15.29 -1.13
N MET A 127 5.62 14.64 -0.20
CA MET A 127 5.71 15.17 1.17
C MET A 127 6.62 16.39 1.27
N VAL A 128 7.55 16.55 0.32
CA VAL A 128 8.57 17.59 0.38
C VAL A 128 8.04 18.90 -0.17
N THR A 129 7.37 18.85 -1.32
CA THR A 129 6.87 20.04 -2.02
C THR A 129 5.37 20.26 -1.80
N GLY A 130 4.63 19.23 -1.36
CA GLY A 130 3.17 19.25 -1.32
C GLY A 130 2.51 19.16 -2.70
N GLU A 131 3.29 18.98 -3.76
CA GLU A 131 2.77 18.95 -5.13
C GLU A 131 2.19 17.58 -5.51
N CYS A 132 1.21 17.57 -6.42
CA CYS A 132 0.63 16.34 -6.95
C CYS A 132 1.56 15.73 -8.00
N VAL A 133 2.11 14.56 -7.69
CA VAL A 133 3.03 13.83 -8.57
C VAL A 133 2.26 13.05 -9.63
N ALA A 134 1.18 12.36 -9.24
CA ALA A 134 0.34 11.61 -10.16
C ALA A 134 -1.10 11.45 -9.65
N HIS A 135 -2.04 11.49 -10.58
CA HIS A 135 -3.42 11.06 -10.41
C HIS A 135 -3.60 9.80 -11.26
N ILE A 136 -3.93 8.68 -10.61
CA ILE A 136 -3.93 7.35 -11.18
C ILE A 136 -5.33 6.76 -11.12
N ASP A 137 -5.89 6.36 -12.25
CA ASP A 137 -7.13 5.59 -12.33
C ASP A 137 -6.80 4.12 -12.60
N LEU A 138 -7.22 3.22 -11.70
CA LEU A 138 -7.02 1.78 -11.82
C LEU A 138 -8.34 1.06 -12.09
N ALA A 139 -8.30 0.12 -13.03
CA ALA A 139 -9.42 -0.78 -13.35
C ALA A 139 -8.98 -2.24 -13.42
N VAL A 140 -9.86 -3.16 -13.00
CA VAL A 140 -9.69 -4.60 -13.18
C VAL A 140 -10.54 -5.07 -14.36
N LEU A 141 -9.89 -5.74 -15.30
CA LEU A 141 -10.54 -6.31 -16.47
C LEU A 141 -11.21 -7.63 -16.09
N GLU A 142 -12.43 -7.83 -16.57
CA GLU A 142 -13.12 -9.11 -16.43
C GLU A 142 -12.41 -10.20 -17.23
N PRO A 143 -12.35 -11.44 -16.73
CA PRO A 143 -11.84 -12.57 -17.50
C PRO A 143 -12.63 -12.70 -18.79
N THR A 144 -11.94 -12.71 -19.93
CA THR A 144 -12.61 -12.96 -21.21
C THR A 144 -13.19 -14.38 -21.16
N PRO A 145 -14.50 -14.58 -21.36
CA PRO A 145 -15.09 -15.91 -21.34
C PRO A 145 -14.44 -16.74 -22.45
N SER A 146 -13.85 -17.87 -22.07
CA SER A 146 -13.31 -18.82 -23.02
C SER A 146 -14.44 -19.36 -23.91
N PRO A 147 -14.19 -19.55 -25.22
CA PRO A 147 -15.21 -20.06 -26.12
C PRO A 147 -15.68 -21.43 -25.64
N SER A 148 -16.99 -21.54 -25.40
CA SER A 148 -17.62 -22.79 -24.98
C SER A 148 -17.44 -23.84 -26.08
N VAL A 149 -16.54 -24.81 -25.87
CA VAL A 149 -16.38 -25.94 -26.79
C VAL A 149 -17.65 -26.78 -26.74
N ARG A 150 -18.47 -26.64 -27.78
CA ARG A 150 -19.74 -27.37 -27.92
C ARG A 150 -19.46 -28.76 -28.48
N GLY A 151 -19.44 -29.76 -27.60
CA GLY A 151 -19.86 -31.14 -27.89
C GLY A 151 -18.83 -32.09 -28.52
N ALA A 152 -18.43 -33.10 -27.74
CA ALA A 152 -18.15 -34.45 -28.24
C ALA A 152 -18.82 -35.47 -27.29
N PRO A 153 -19.38 -36.58 -27.80
CA PRO A 153 -20.18 -37.52 -27.00
C PRO A 153 -19.33 -38.38 -26.06
N PRO A 154 -19.94 -38.99 -25.02
CA PRO A 154 -19.21 -39.78 -24.04
C PRO A 154 -18.81 -41.12 -24.66
N GLN A 155 -17.51 -41.38 -24.74
CA GLN A 155 -17.02 -42.69 -25.12
C GLN A 155 -15.88 -43.11 -24.20
N GLY A 156 -16.18 -44.14 -23.40
CA GLY A 156 -15.25 -45.24 -23.15
C GLY A 156 -14.31 -45.08 -21.96
N GLU A 157 -14.75 -45.68 -20.86
CA GLU A 157 -13.96 -46.43 -19.87
C GLU A 157 -12.56 -46.84 -20.34
N GLY A 158 -11.54 -46.43 -19.56
CA GLY A 158 -10.12 -46.71 -19.80
C GLY A 158 -9.33 -46.53 -18.51
N ASP A 159 -9.04 -47.67 -17.92
CA ASP A 159 -8.43 -47.99 -16.63
C ASP A 159 -6.98 -47.49 -16.43
N LEU A 160 -6.66 -47.24 -15.15
CA LEU A 160 -5.35 -47.14 -14.46
C LEU A 160 -4.17 -46.40 -15.11
N THR A 161 -3.78 -45.27 -14.48
CA THR A 161 -2.39 -45.09 -14.04
C THR A 161 -2.34 -44.15 -12.83
N GLU A 162 -2.27 -44.74 -11.63
CA GLU A 162 -1.83 -44.07 -10.42
C GLU A 162 -0.38 -43.61 -10.61
N ASN A 163 -0.19 -42.30 -10.78
CA ASN A 163 1.09 -41.66 -10.56
C ASN A 163 0.97 -40.83 -9.30
N GLU A 164 1.35 -41.44 -8.18
CA GLU A 164 1.67 -40.74 -6.94
C GLU A 164 2.68 -39.63 -7.24
N LYS A 165 2.22 -38.37 -7.19
CA LYS A 165 3.12 -37.22 -7.17
C LYS A 165 2.63 -36.21 -6.14
N GLY A 166 3.13 -36.42 -4.92
CA GLY A 166 3.34 -35.41 -3.87
C GLY A 166 2.22 -34.41 -3.71
N GLY A 167 1.22 -34.76 -2.91
CA GLY A 167 0.20 -33.82 -2.49
C GLY A 167 0.83 -32.58 -1.84
N PRO A 168 0.32 -31.37 -2.13
CA PRO A 168 0.71 -30.19 -1.37
C PRO A 168 0.37 -30.46 0.10
N LEU A 169 1.35 -30.31 1.01
CA LEU A 169 1.11 -30.36 2.44
C LEU A 169 -0.14 -29.53 2.75
N SER A 170 -1.18 -30.20 3.26
CA SER A 170 -2.41 -29.60 3.76
C SER A 170 -2.06 -28.38 4.62
N ASP A 171 -2.88 -27.32 4.58
CA ASP A 171 -2.61 -26.06 5.28
C ASP A 171 -2.31 -26.27 6.77
N ALA A 172 -2.88 -27.31 7.39
CA ALA A 172 -2.55 -27.73 8.75
C ALA A 172 -1.08 -28.14 8.93
N ALA A 173 -0.50 -28.84 7.96
CA ALA A 173 0.90 -29.26 7.96
C ALA A 173 1.85 -28.09 7.68
N ARG A 174 1.43 -27.11 6.86
CA ARG A 174 2.19 -25.86 6.67
C ARG A 174 2.22 -25.02 7.94
N ILE A 175 1.08 -24.90 8.62
CA ILE A 175 0.98 -24.18 9.90
C ILE A 175 1.83 -24.89 10.97
N ALA A 176 1.76 -26.22 11.05
CA ALA A 176 2.58 -26.99 11.99
C ALA A 176 4.09 -26.78 11.75
N LEU A 177 4.52 -26.72 10.49
CA LEU A 177 5.92 -26.44 10.13
C LEU A 177 6.34 -25.03 10.57
N VAL A 178 5.52 -24.01 10.31
CA VAL A 178 5.82 -22.62 10.71
C VAL A 178 5.91 -22.52 12.23
N VAL A 179 4.97 -23.12 12.97
CA VAL A 179 4.98 -23.12 14.44
C VAL A 179 6.23 -23.83 14.96
N ALA A 180 6.62 -24.98 14.41
CA ALA A 180 7.82 -25.70 14.81
C ALA A 180 9.10 -24.88 14.57
N VAL A 181 9.20 -24.18 13.43
CA VAL A 181 10.34 -23.31 13.11
C VAL A 181 10.42 -22.14 14.09
N VAL A 182 9.30 -21.48 14.39
CA VAL A 182 9.26 -20.36 15.34
C VAL A 182 9.69 -20.81 16.74
N ILE A 183 9.20 -21.97 17.21
CA ILE A 183 9.57 -22.51 18.52
C ILE A 183 11.07 -22.85 18.56
N ALA A 184 11.60 -23.50 17.52
CA ALA A 184 13.01 -23.83 17.45
C ALA A 184 13.90 -22.58 17.44
N LEU A 185 13.50 -21.53 16.71
CA LEU A 185 14.21 -20.26 16.67
C LEU A 185 14.21 -19.58 18.03
N GLN A 186 13.06 -19.57 18.71
CA GLN A 186 12.91 -18.98 20.05
C GLN A 186 13.79 -19.71 21.07
N PHE A 187 13.85 -21.05 21.00
CA PHE A 187 14.67 -21.86 21.88
C PHE A 187 16.17 -21.65 21.60
N PHE A 188 16.55 -21.54 20.34
CA PHE A 188 17.93 -21.24 19.95
C PHE A 188 18.38 -19.86 20.44
N LEU A 189 17.52 -18.85 20.35
CA LEU A 189 17.79 -17.51 20.90
C LEU A 189 17.95 -17.53 22.42
N LEU A 190 17.14 -18.33 23.13
CA LEU A 190 17.26 -18.50 24.58
C LEU A 190 18.59 -19.17 24.98
N LEU A 191 19.03 -20.15 24.19
CA LEU A 191 20.33 -20.82 24.40
C LEU A 191 21.51 -19.87 24.15
N LEU A 192 21.41 -19.01 23.12
CA LEU A 192 22.43 -17.98 22.87
C LEU A 192 22.44 -16.88 23.94
N ALA A 193 21.27 -16.54 24.50
CA ALA A 193 21.13 -15.53 25.54
C ALA A 193 21.64 -16.00 26.92
N HIS A 194 21.78 -17.31 27.13
CA HIS A 194 22.40 -17.89 28.33
C HIS A 194 23.68 -18.63 27.94
N PRO A 195 24.81 -17.94 27.70
CA PRO A 195 26.09 -18.61 27.70
C PRO A 195 26.27 -19.24 29.07
N ARG A 196 26.27 -20.57 29.09
CA ARG A 196 26.56 -21.42 30.24
C ARG A 196 27.81 -20.84 30.90
N LYS A 197 27.65 -20.18 32.05
CA LYS A 197 28.79 -19.76 32.87
C LYS A 197 29.52 -21.05 33.23
N GLU A 198 30.66 -21.25 32.58
CA GLU A 198 31.62 -22.28 32.93
C GLU A 198 32.01 -22.03 34.38
N ILE A 199 31.64 -22.96 35.26
CA ILE A 199 32.06 -22.97 36.64
C ILE A 199 33.52 -23.44 36.61
N GLN A 200 34.44 -22.50 36.81
CA GLN A 200 35.79 -22.77 37.30
C GLN A 200 35.88 -22.32 38.75
#